data_AF-X1VMG7-F1
#
_entry.id   AF-X1VMG7-F1
#
_cell.length_a   1.000
_cell.length_b   1.000
_cell.length_c   1.000
_cell.angle_alpha   90.00
_cell.angle_beta   90.00
_cell.angle_gamma   90.00
#
_symmetry.space_group_name_H-M   'P 1'
#
loop_
_entity.id
_entity.type
_entity.pdbx_description
1 polymer ?
#
loop_
_entity_poly.entity_id
_entity_poly.type
_entity_poly.pdbx_seq_one_letter_code
_entity_poly.pdbx_strand_id
1 'polypeptide(L)'
;GIPCIVGTGRATKTLSDKQIVTVDGSNGNIHDGKVARRIATSTVTNILRESIKTKTRVYVNLAQPELADIVAARNVDGVGLLRAEFIVAQIGEHPSYLLKQNRGDEYTDKLYSGLYTFAKAFNPRPVVYRTTDFKTNEYRALKGGQEFEEVEENPM
;
A
#
# COMPACT_ATOMS: atom_id res chain seq x y z
N GLY A 1 -0.13 1.44 11.92
CA GLY A 1 -0.46 2.70 11.23
C GLY A 1 0.71 3.65 11.34
N ILE A 2 0.77 4.64 10.47
CA ILE A 2 1.71 5.77 10.55
C ILE A 2 0.97 6.90 11.30
N PRO A 3 1.54 7.50 12.35
CA PRO A 3 0.93 8.66 13.02
C PRO A 3 0.64 9.79 12.03
N CYS A 4 -0.57 10.36 12.08
CA CYS A 4 -0.99 11.43 11.18
C CYS A 4 -1.83 12.45 11.96
N ILE A 5 -1.63 13.74 11.67
CA ILE A 5 -2.45 14.84 12.16
C ILE A 5 -2.98 15.58 10.94
N VAL A 6 -4.30 15.68 10.81
CA VAL A 6 -4.98 16.38 9.72
C VAL A 6 -5.71 17.62 10.25
N GLY A 7 -6.10 18.54 9.37
CA GLY A 7 -6.90 19.71 9.77
C GLY A 7 -6.13 20.77 10.57
N THR A 8 -4.81 20.84 10.42
CA THR A 8 -3.94 21.73 11.21
C THR A 8 -4.18 23.23 10.95
N GLY A 9 -4.79 23.59 9.82
CA GLY A 9 -5.20 24.95 9.43
C GLY A 9 -4.08 25.95 9.14
N ARG A 10 -2.96 25.89 9.90
CA ARG A 10 -1.82 26.82 9.82
C ARG A 10 -0.49 26.15 9.55
N ALA A 11 -0.42 24.82 9.43
CA ALA A 11 0.85 24.10 9.31
C ALA A 11 1.71 24.59 8.14
N THR A 12 1.13 24.87 6.97
CA THR A 12 1.86 25.37 5.80
C THR A 12 2.39 26.81 5.96
N LYS A 13 1.93 27.55 6.97
CA LYS A 13 2.42 28.90 7.32
C LYS A 13 3.42 28.87 8.46
N THR A 14 3.35 27.86 9.33
CA THR A 14 4.16 27.77 10.55
C THR A 14 5.37 26.86 10.38
N LEU A 15 5.26 25.78 9.60
CA LEU A 15 6.34 24.83 9.36
C LEU A 15 7.16 25.26 8.14
N SER A 16 8.48 25.10 8.24
CA SER A 16 9.40 25.31 7.12
C SER A 16 9.99 23.99 6.62
N ASP A 17 10.41 23.96 5.35
CA ASP A 17 11.10 22.81 4.78
C ASP A 17 12.29 22.39 5.65
N LYS A 18 12.46 21.06 5.81
CA LYS A 18 13.50 20.42 6.63
C LYS A 18 13.44 20.75 8.13
N GLN A 19 12.43 21.46 8.62
CA GLN A 19 12.22 21.63 10.05
C GLN A 19 11.97 20.26 10.70
N ILE A 20 12.74 19.97 11.75
CA ILE A 20 12.55 18.76 12.54
C ILE A 20 11.43 19.02 13.53
N VAL A 21 10.37 18.22 13.44
CA VAL A 21 9.24 18.23 14.38
C VAL A 21 8.91 16.82 14.84
N THR A 22 8.27 16.71 16.00
CA THR A 22 7.74 15.45 16.51
C THR A 22 6.22 15.46 16.47
N VAL A 23 5.63 14.40 15.89
CA VAL A 23 4.18 14.26 15.69
C VAL A 23 3.62 13.24 16.70
N ASP A 24 2.68 13.66 17.53
CA ASP A 24 1.87 12.79 18.37
C ASP A 24 0.48 12.61 17.78
N GLY A 25 0.33 11.56 16.96
CA GLY A 25 -0.95 11.22 16.34
C GLY A 25 -2.03 10.74 17.32
N SER A 26 -1.71 10.45 18.58
CA SER A 26 -2.72 10.06 19.58
C SER A 26 -3.50 11.24 20.13
N ASN A 27 -2.81 12.37 20.36
CA ASN A 27 -3.42 13.57 20.93
C ASN A 27 -3.57 14.72 19.92
N GLY A 28 -3.04 14.56 18.69
CA GLY A 28 -3.08 15.62 17.68
C GLY A 28 -2.06 16.74 17.93
N ASN A 29 -0.99 16.46 18.68
CA ASN A 29 0.01 17.47 19.06
C ASN A 29 1.23 17.44 18.14
N ILE A 30 1.74 18.62 17.81
CA ILE A 30 3.00 18.81 17.07
C ILE A 30 3.97 19.53 18.00
N HIS A 31 5.15 18.94 18.19
CA HIS A 31 6.20 19.51 19.02
C HIS A 31 7.39 19.92 18.15
N ASP A 32 8.02 21.04 18.48
CA ASP A 32 9.23 21.47 17.80
C ASP A 32 10.42 20.57 18.18
N GLY A 33 11.29 20.31 17.22
CA GLY A 33 12.45 19.45 17.38
C GLY A 33 12.14 17.96 17.53
N LYS A 34 13.20 17.19 17.82
CA LYS A 34 13.14 15.75 18.06
C LYS A 34 12.91 15.48 19.54
N VAL A 35 11.65 15.30 19.93
CA VAL A 35 11.31 14.89 21.29
C VAL A 35 11.67 13.42 21.45
N ALA A 36 12.66 13.15 22.31
CA ALA A 36 13.03 11.80 22.69
C ALA A 36 11.93 11.22 23.58
N ARG A 37 10.88 10.66 22.97
CA ARG A 37 9.99 9.76 23.70
C ARG A 37 10.84 8.54 24.04
N ARG A 38 11.08 8.31 25.33
CA ARG A 38 11.29 6.95 25.82
C ARG A 38 10.01 6.25 25.40
N ILE A 39 10.03 5.57 24.26
CA ILE A 39 9.02 4.57 24.00
C ILE A 39 9.29 3.62 25.17
N ALA A 40 8.49 3.74 26.22
CA ALA A 40 8.02 2.54 26.84
C ALA A 40 7.28 1.82 25.71
N THR A 41 8.03 1.19 24.81
CA THR A 41 7.91 -0.22 24.66
C THR A 41 8.02 -0.67 26.11
N SER A 42 6.87 -0.65 26.83
CA SER A 42 6.37 -1.90 27.32
C SER A 42 6.75 -2.84 26.22
N THR A 43 7.90 -3.51 26.39
CA THR A 43 8.09 -4.86 25.93
C THR A 43 6.69 -5.36 26.03
N VAL A 44 6.00 -5.42 24.87
CA VAL A 44 4.84 -6.26 24.75
C VAL A 44 5.54 -7.53 25.13
N THR A 45 5.39 -7.85 26.41
CA THR A 45 6.06 -8.95 27.05
C THR A 45 5.79 -10.08 26.09
N ASN A 46 6.67 -11.06 26.02
CA ASN A 46 6.42 -12.28 25.27
C ASN A 46 5.16 -13.01 25.81
N ILE A 47 4.00 -12.33 25.82
CA ILE A 47 2.62 -12.76 25.93
C ILE A 47 2.39 -13.33 24.54
N LEU A 48 3.08 -14.47 24.38
CA LEU A 48 2.74 -15.56 23.52
C LEU A 48 2.78 -15.18 22.04
N ARG A 49 3.97 -15.41 21.49
CA ARG A 49 4.16 -15.95 20.13
C ARG A 49 3.44 -17.31 19.93
N GLU A 50 2.52 -17.71 20.80
CA GLU A 50 1.63 -18.81 20.49
C GLU A 50 0.64 -18.29 19.46
N SER A 51 0.57 -18.96 18.32
CA SER A 51 -0.49 -18.71 17.37
C SER A 51 -1.81 -18.99 18.07
N ILE A 52 -2.59 -17.94 18.32
CA ILE A 52 -3.93 -18.08 18.84
C ILE A 52 -4.73 -18.78 17.74
N LYS A 53 -5.11 -20.04 17.98
CA LYS A 53 -5.91 -20.80 17.01
C LYS A 53 -7.34 -20.29 17.04
N THR A 54 -7.67 -19.43 16.10
CA THR A 54 -9.02 -18.91 15.89
C THR A 54 -9.85 -19.90 15.05
N LYS A 55 -11.19 -19.88 15.22
CA LYS A 55 -12.10 -20.59 14.31
C LYS A 55 -12.15 -19.92 12.93
N THR A 56 -12.03 -18.60 12.91
CA THR A 56 -12.05 -17.77 11.70
C THR A 56 -10.62 -17.43 11.30
N ARG A 57 -10.29 -17.60 10.03
CA ARG A 57 -8.99 -17.19 9.50
C ARG A 57 -8.83 -15.68 9.54
N VAL A 58 -7.65 -15.21 9.92
CA VAL A 58 -7.27 -13.80 9.95
C VAL A 58 -6.43 -13.51 8.72
N TYR A 59 -7.08 -12.94 7.71
CA TYR A 59 -6.42 -12.47 6.50
C TYR A 59 -6.14 -10.96 6.55
N VAL A 60 -5.16 -10.54 5.75
CA VAL A 60 -4.81 -9.12 5.59
C VAL A 60 -5.24 -8.58 4.24
N ASN A 61 -5.51 -7.27 4.21
CA ASN A 61 -5.57 -6.49 2.98
C ASN A 61 -4.18 -5.89 2.76
N LEU A 62 -3.60 -6.11 1.59
CA LEU A 62 -2.24 -5.69 1.29
C LEU A 62 -2.14 -5.24 -0.17
N ALA A 63 -1.34 -4.20 -0.42
CA ALA A 63 -1.17 -3.63 -1.76
C ALA A 63 0.27 -3.22 -2.06
N GLN A 64 1.10 -3.09 -1.02
CA GLN A 64 2.47 -2.58 -1.08
C GLN A 64 3.48 -3.74 -1.02
N PRO A 65 4.29 -3.96 -2.08
CA PRO A 65 5.28 -5.04 -2.11
C PRO A 65 6.30 -4.97 -0.96
N GLU A 66 6.72 -3.76 -0.59
CA GLU A 66 7.71 -3.51 0.46
C GLU A 66 7.25 -3.95 1.87
N LEU A 67 5.95 -4.15 2.07
CA LEU A 67 5.39 -4.63 3.33
C LEU A 67 5.17 -6.14 3.36
N ALA A 68 5.34 -6.85 2.24
CA ALA A 68 4.99 -8.27 2.12
C ALA A 68 5.68 -9.15 3.17
N ASP A 69 7.00 -9.07 3.30
CA ASP A 69 7.78 -9.88 4.25
C ASP A 69 7.45 -9.53 5.71
N ILE A 70 7.31 -8.23 6.02
CA ILE A 70 7.01 -7.74 7.37
C ILE A 70 5.63 -8.22 7.83
N VAL A 71 4.66 -8.22 6.92
CA VAL A 71 3.29 -8.67 7.22
C VAL A 71 3.22 -10.19 7.24
N ALA A 72 3.93 -10.87 6.35
CA ALA A 72 4.03 -12.33 6.33
C ALA A 72 4.63 -12.89 7.64
N ALA A 73 5.54 -12.17 8.29
CA ALA A 73 6.11 -12.55 9.59
C ALA A 73 5.14 -12.40 10.78
N ARG A 74 3.94 -11.85 10.57
CA ARG A 74 2.91 -11.70 11.62
C ARG A 74 2.02 -12.94 11.67
N ASN A 75 1.25 -13.05 12.76
CA ASN A 75 0.23 -14.08 12.96
C ASN A 75 -0.99 -13.85 12.05
N VAL A 76 -0.82 -14.11 10.76
CA VAL A 76 -1.85 -13.96 9.72
C VAL A 76 -1.89 -15.22 8.85
N ASP A 77 -3.10 -15.59 8.44
CA ASP A 77 -3.36 -16.83 7.71
C ASP A 77 -3.18 -16.70 6.19
N GLY A 78 -2.92 -15.48 5.69
CA GLY A 78 -2.79 -15.18 4.26
C GLY A 78 -3.21 -13.75 3.91
N VAL A 79 -3.23 -13.44 2.61
CA VAL A 79 -3.77 -12.19 2.07
C VAL A 79 -5.17 -12.45 1.55
N GLY A 80 -6.16 -11.76 2.10
CA GLY A 80 -7.58 -11.91 1.73
C GLY A 80 -8.00 -10.94 0.62
N LEU A 81 -7.21 -9.88 0.44
CA LEU A 81 -7.38 -8.91 -0.63
C LEU A 81 -6.01 -8.32 -0.99
N LEU A 82 -5.42 -8.81 -2.07
CA LEU A 82 -4.28 -8.20 -2.73
C LEU A 82 -4.81 -7.22 -3.78
N ARG A 83 -4.49 -5.95 -3.56
CA ARG A 83 -4.79 -4.83 -4.47
C ARG A 83 -3.57 -4.56 -5.36
N ALA A 84 -3.68 -4.82 -6.67
CA ALA A 84 -2.57 -4.62 -7.61
C ALA A 84 -2.51 -3.22 -8.24
N GLU A 85 -3.36 -2.30 -7.79
CA GLU A 85 -3.41 -0.92 -8.28
C GLU A 85 -2.04 -0.22 -8.20
N PHE A 86 -1.27 -0.46 -7.15
CA PHE A 86 0.09 0.07 -7.04
C PHE A 86 1.06 -0.56 -8.05
N ILE A 87 0.91 -1.86 -8.35
CA ILE A 87 1.72 -2.53 -9.37
C ILE A 87 1.42 -1.92 -10.74
N VAL A 88 0.14 -1.77 -11.09
CA VAL A 88 -0.30 -1.16 -12.34
C VAL A 88 0.15 0.31 -12.44
N ALA A 89 -0.01 1.09 -11.36
CA ALA A 89 0.45 2.47 -11.32
C ALA A 89 1.97 2.59 -11.51
N GLN A 90 2.76 1.65 -10.95
CA GLN A 90 4.22 1.60 -11.15
C GLN A 90 4.62 1.20 -12.57
N ILE A 91 3.81 0.41 -13.28
CA ILE A 91 4.01 0.15 -14.71
C ILE A 91 3.88 1.46 -15.50
N GLY A 92 2.90 2.30 -15.14
CA GLY A 92 2.79 3.69 -15.61
C GLY A 92 2.33 3.88 -17.05
N GLU A 93 2.11 2.80 -17.80
CA GLU A 93 1.63 2.83 -19.19
C GLU A 93 0.33 2.01 -19.32
N HIS A 94 -0.59 2.49 -20.14
CA HIS A 94 -1.87 1.83 -20.37
C HIS A 94 -1.67 0.43 -21.02
N PRO A 95 -2.35 -0.64 -20.56
CA PRO A 95 -2.14 -1.99 -21.10
C PRO A 95 -2.36 -2.08 -22.61
N SER A 96 -3.46 -1.49 -23.12
CA SER A 96 -3.76 -1.47 -24.56
C SER A 96 -2.72 -0.67 -25.37
N TYR A 97 -2.09 0.33 -24.76
CA TYR A 97 -1.03 1.11 -25.40
C TYR A 97 0.27 0.31 -25.54
N LEU A 98 0.60 -0.52 -24.54
CA LEU A 98 1.71 -1.46 -24.62
C LEU A 98 1.44 -2.56 -25.64
N LEU A 99 0.23 -3.11 -25.67
CA LEU A 99 -0.18 -4.13 -26.65
C LEU A 99 -0.09 -3.61 -28.09
N LYS A 100 -0.59 -2.39 -28.35
CA LYS A 100 -0.50 -1.75 -29.67
C LYS A 100 0.95 -1.60 -30.16
N GLN A 101 1.92 -1.50 -29.25
CA GLN A 101 3.34 -1.41 -29.55
C GLN A 101 4.06 -2.77 -29.54
N ASN A 102 3.33 -3.88 -29.46
CA ASN A 102 3.90 -5.23 -29.31
C ASN A 102 4.78 -5.39 -28.05
N ARG A 103 4.48 -4.65 -26.99
CA ARG A 103 5.17 -4.68 -25.67
C ARG A 103 4.32 -5.37 -24.59
N GLY A 104 3.44 -6.29 -24.98
CA GLY A 104 2.57 -7.01 -24.05
C GLY A 104 3.33 -7.89 -23.04
N ASP A 105 4.45 -8.46 -23.46
CA ASP A 105 5.30 -9.28 -22.59
C ASP A 105 5.91 -8.43 -21.47
N GLU A 106 6.32 -7.20 -21.76
CA GLU A 106 6.83 -6.25 -20.76
C GLU A 106 5.80 -5.96 -19.65
N TYR A 107 4.53 -5.83 -20.03
CA TYR A 107 3.43 -5.64 -19.07
C TYR A 107 3.28 -6.87 -18.17
N THR A 108 3.31 -8.06 -18.79
CA THR A 108 3.17 -9.34 -18.10
C THR A 108 4.32 -9.57 -17.12
N ASP A 109 5.56 -9.28 -17.52
CA ASP A 109 6.74 -9.43 -16.68
C ASP A 109 6.72 -8.50 -15.46
N LYS A 110 6.30 -7.24 -15.65
CA LYS A 110 6.16 -6.29 -14.54
C LYS A 110 5.07 -6.70 -13.57
N LEU A 111 3.90 -7.13 -14.07
CA LEU A 111 2.83 -7.67 -13.22
C LEU A 111 3.29 -8.93 -12.48
N TYR A 112 3.97 -9.84 -13.17
CA TYR A 112 4.52 -11.06 -12.57
C TYR A 112 5.48 -10.72 -11.43
N SER A 113 6.43 -9.81 -11.65
CA SER A 113 7.41 -9.40 -10.63
C SER A 113 6.73 -8.81 -9.39
N GLY A 114 5.71 -7.96 -9.61
CA GLY A 114 4.92 -7.38 -8.53
C GLY A 114 4.17 -8.45 -7.72
N LEU A 115 3.46 -9.35 -8.39
CA LEU A 115 2.68 -10.42 -7.74
C LEU A 115 3.57 -11.48 -7.07
N TYR A 116 4.71 -11.80 -7.68
CA TYR A 116 5.66 -12.80 -7.19
C TYR A 116 6.20 -12.45 -5.80
N THR A 117 6.43 -11.16 -5.53
CA THR A 117 6.85 -10.67 -4.20
C THR A 117 5.88 -11.12 -3.10
N PHE A 118 4.57 -10.99 -3.33
CA PHE A 118 3.55 -11.42 -2.37
C PHE A 118 3.45 -12.95 -2.30
N ALA A 119 3.39 -13.62 -3.44
CA ALA A 119 3.27 -15.08 -3.49
C ALA A 119 4.44 -15.77 -2.76
N LYS A 120 5.66 -15.27 -2.96
CA LYS A 120 6.87 -15.75 -2.29
C LYS A 120 6.82 -15.52 -0.78
N ALA A 121 6.47 -14.31 -0.34
CA ALA A 121 6.44 -13.96 1.08
C ALA A 121 5.40 -14.77 1.87
N PHE A 122 4.25 -15.06 1.25
CA PHE A 122 3.14 -15.73 1.92
C PHE A 122 3.16 -17.26 1.79
N ASN A 123 3.90 -17.85 0.85
CA ASN A 123 3.97 -19.30 0.64
C ASN A 123 4.16 -20.10 1.96
N PRO A 124 3.31 -21.12 2.25
CA PRO A 124 2.23 -21.70 1.45
C PRO A 124 0.83 -21.11 1.71
N ARG A 125 0.74 -19.99 2.44
CA ARG A 125 -0.53 -19.32 2.74
C ARG A 125 -1.15 -18.69 1.48
N PRO A 126 -2.49 -18.66 1.38
CA PRO A 126 -3.17 -18.10 0.22
C PRO A 126 -2.94 -16.60 0.08
N VAL A 127 -2.90 -16.16 -1.18
CA VAL A 127 -2.92 -14.76 -1.59
C VAL A 127 -4.08 -14.57 -2.56
N VAL A 128 -5.15 -13.94 -2.10
CA VAL A 128 -6.34 -13.66 -2.91
C VAL A 128 -6.12 -12.37 -3.69
N TYR A 129 -5.81 -12.52 -4.98
CA TYR A 129 -5.65 -11.41 -5.90
C TYR A 129 -7.00 -10.88 -6.37
N ARG A 130 -7.23 -9.57 -6.19
CA ARG A 130 -8.32 -8.86 -6.86
C ARG A 130 -7.77 -8.23 -8.12
N THR A 131 -8.35 -8.59 -9.27
CA THR A 131 -8.04 -7.95 -10.55
C THR A 131 -8.22 -6.44 -10.46
N THR A 132 -7.58 -5.72 -11.39
CA THR A 132 -7.56 -4.27 -11.41
C THR A 132 -8.96 -3.67 -11.25
N ASP A 133 -9.12 -2.76 -10.30
CA ASP A 133 -10.35 -1.98 -10.07
C ASP A 133 -10.13 -0.51 -10.45
N PHE A 134 -9.12 -0.25 -11.29
CA PHE A 134 -8.89 1.07 -11.88
C PHE A 134 -10.14 1.48 -12.64
N LYS A 135 -10.56 2.71 -12.39
CA LYS A 135 -11.64 3.38 -13.13
C LYS A 135 -11.11 3.95 -14.44
N THR A 136 -12.01 4.26 -15.35
CA THR A 136 -11.73 4.84 -16.67
C THR A 136 -10.81 6.06 -16.55
N ASN A 137 -11.07 6.96 -15.59
CA ASN A 137 -10.23 8.13 -15.34
C ASN A 137 -8.81 7.79 -14.83
N GLU A 138 -8.64 6.73 -14.03
CA GLU A 138 -7.33 6.26 -13.56
C GLU A 138 -6.52 5.63 -14.69
N TYR A 139 -7.17 4.79 -15.53
CA TYR A 139 -6.53 4.25 -16.73
C TYR A 139 -6.17 5.35 -17.73
N ARG A 140 -7.05 6.34 -17.90
CA ARG A 140 -6.82 7.50 -18.78
C ARG A 140 -5.62 8.35 -18.34
N ALA A 141 -5.34 8.41 -17.05
CA ALA A 141 -4.21 9.13 -16.48
C ALA A 141 -2.85 8.44 -16.73
N LEU A 142 -2.83 7.16 -17.10
CA LEU A 142 -1.61 6.46 -17.50
C LEU A 142 -1.12 6.95 -18.87
N LYS A 143 0.17 6.77 -19.14
CA LYS A 143 0.74 7.09 -20.46
C LYS A 143 0.05 6.24 -21.54
N GLY A 144 -0.45 6.91 -22.58
CA GLY A 144 -1.21 6.29 -23.66
C GLY A 144 -2.69 6.04 -23.33
N GLY A 145 -3.14 6.27 -22.09
CA GLY A 145 -4.52 5.99 -21.67
C GLY A 145 -5.58 6.85 -22.38
N GLN A 146 -5.24 8.10 -22.73
CA GLN A 146 -6.17 9.01 -23.45
C GLN A 146 -6.60 8.50 -24.83
N GLU A 147 -5.87 7.55 -25.42
CA GLU A 147 -6.24 6.92 -26.70
C GLU A 147 -7.33 5.85 -26.53
N PHE A 148 -7.41 5.24 -25.34
CA PHE A 148 -8.24 4.05 -25.10
C PHE A 148 -9.40 4.31 -24.15
N GLU A 149 -9.32 5.34 -23.32
CA GLU A 149 -10.28 5.60 -22.26
C GLU A 149 -11.03 6.93 -22.48
N GLU A 150 -12.35 6.86 -22.44
CA GLU A 150 -13.24 8.01 -22.60
C GLU A 150 -13.25 8.89 -21.34
N VAL A 151 -13.84 10.09 -21.46
CA VAL A 151 -14.08 10.95 -20.30
C VAL A 151 -15.47 10.64 -19.76
N GLU A 152 -15.51 10.05 -18.57
CA GLU A 152 -16.75 9.81 -17.83
C GLU A 152 -17.01 10.95 -16.84
N GLU A 153 -18.25 11.46 -16.80
CA GLU A 153 -18.64 12.48 -15.81
C GLU A 153 -18.63 11.93 -14.38
N ASN A 154 -19.03 10.67 -14.19
CA ASN A 154 -19.03 9.99 -12.89
C ASN A 154 -18.37 8.60 -12.98
N PRO A 155 -17.08 8.49 -12.64
CA PRO A 155 -16.32 7.22 -12.65
C PRO A 155 -16.67 6.23 -11.53
N MET A 156 -17.70 6.51 -10.71
CA MET A 156 -18.06 5.79 -9.48
C MET A 156 -19.44 5.15 -9.53
#